data_AF-A0A250IX43-F1
#
_entry.id   AF-A0A250IX43-F1
#
_cell.length_a   1.000
_cell.length_b   1.000
_cell.length_c   1.000
_cell.angle_alpha   90.00
_cell.angle_beta   90.00
_cell.angle_gamma   90.00
#
_symmetry.space_group_name_H-M   'P 1'
#
loop_
_entity.id
_entity.type
_entity.pdbx_description
1 polymer ?
#
loop_
_entity_poly.entity_id
_entity_poly.type
_entity_poly.pdbx_seq_one_letter_code
_entity_poly.pdbx_strand_id
1 'polypeptide(L)'
;MSDWLELHQAHRKLRAEGGSSLGDIRRVLRQLTTRKHAEPSLNNRFTYLKNSETGLRDWYIAAPRSGVKAKEWSEPLHQLAPDIAEARLTLLALTDTSNTRLGKLSVMIEGKSVTSGPFVVAAHLDDRHMGSGACGHSLFHCHVGPSFETPPAVRVPLPALRPAATLEWALSVVLPDWEPVPWPDVVVDTERRRAQGLTT
;
A
#
# COMPACT_ATOMS: atom_id res chain seq x y z
N MET A 1 -13.00 -23.27 6.54
CA MET A 1 -11.92 -23.03 7.53
C MET A 1 -10.53 -23.00 6.91
N SER A 2 -10.35 -23.34 5.63
CA SER A 2 -9.08 -23.28 4.91
C SER A 2 -8.62 -21.88 4.51
N ASP A 3 -9.55 -21.04 4.11
CA ASP A 3 -9.24 -19.82 3.36
C ASP A 3 -8.57 -18.76 4.26
N TRP A 4 -8.95 -18.74 5.53
CA TRP A 4 -8.31 -17.89 6.55
C TRP A 4 -6.89 -18.32 6.90
N LEU A 5 -6.61 -19.64 6.87
CA LEU A 5 -5.26 -20.16 7.11
C LEU A 5 -4.34 -19.81 5.94
N GLU A 6 -4.82 -20.02 4.71
CA GLU A 6 -4.10 -19.67 3.48
C GLU A 6 -3.81 -18.16 3.41
N LEU A 7 -4.79 -17.31 3.75
CA LEU A 7 -4.62 -15.86 3.82
C LEU A 7 -3.56 -15.47 4.86
N HIS A 8 -3.60 -16.08 6.04
CA HIS A 8 -2.64 -15.81 7.11
C HIS A 8 -1.22 -16.27 6.73
N GLN A 9 -1.06 -17.42 6.08
CA GLN A 9 0.23 -17.89 5.57
C GLN A 9 0.77 -16.95 4.49
N ALA A 10 -0.08 -16.49 3.58
CA ALA A 10 0.28 -15.53 2.55
C ALA A 10 0.76 -14.19 3.17
N HIS A 11 0.08 -13.69 4.21
CA HIS A 11 0.53 -12.49 4.95
C HIS A 11 1.87 -12.73 5.66
N ARG A 12 2.10 -13.91 6.25
CA ARG A 12 3.40 -14.27 6.86
C ARG A 12 4.52 -14.27 5.82
N LYS A 13 4.28 -14.88 4.65
CA LYS A 13 5.24 -14.90 3.55
C LYS A 13 5.54 -13.49 3.03
N LEU A 14 4.51 -12.68 2.84
CA LEU A 14 4.67 -11.27 2.49
C LEU A 14 5.54 -10.51 3.50
N ARG A 15 5.38 -10.76 4.80
CA ARG A 15 6.24 -10.12 5.82
C ARG A 15 7.68 -10.63 5.82
N ALA A 16 7.90 -11.88 5.44
CA ALA A 16 9.23 -12.46 5.36
C ALA A 16 10.03 -11.95 4.16
N GLU A 17 9.37 -11.76 3.02
CA GLU A 17 10.04 -11.53 1.72
C GLU A 17 9.65 -10.21 1.03
N GLY A 18 8.57 -9.54 1.47
CA GLY A 18 7.97 -8.41 0.77
C GLY A 18 8.80 -7.12 0.79
N GLY A 19 9.85 -7.03 1.61
CA GLY A 19 10.74 -5.86 1.59
C GLY A 19 11.53 -5.76 0.27
N SER A 20 11.80 -6.89 -0.39
CA SER A 20 12.65 -6.91 -1.58
C SER A 20 11.98 -6.24 -2.79
N SER A 21 10.66 -6.09 -2.79
CA SER A 21 9.89 -5.46 -3.88
C SER A 21 9.72 -3.95 -3.70
N LEU A 22 10.40 -3.30 -2.74
CA LEU A 22 10.36 -1.84 -2.63
C LEU A 22 10.94 -1.13 -3.85
N GLY A 23 11.83 -1.79 -4.61
CA GLY A 23 12.30 -1.29 -5.90
C GLY A 23 11.17 -1.12 -6.92
N ASP A 24 10.16 -1.98 -6.86
CA ASP A 24 9.03 -1.97 -7.80
C ASP A 24 8.08 -0.79 -7.54
N ILE A 25 8.05 -0.25 -6.33
CA ILE A 25 7.32 1.00 -6.04
C ILE A 25 7.86 2.13 -6.92
N ARG A 26 9.17 2.24 -7.10
CA ARG A 26 9.76 3.30 -7.94
C ARG A 26 9.29 3.20 -9.38
N ARG A 27 9.04 1.99 -9.89
CA ARG A 27 8.45 1.78 -11.22
C ARG A 27 7.05 2.40 -11.29
N VAL A 28 6.21 2.14 -10.29
CA VAL A 28 4.84 2.69 -10.20
C VAL A 28 4.85 4.21 -10.07
N LEU A 29 5.70 4.76 -9.18
CA LEU A 29 5.87 6.21 -9.04
C LEU A 29 6.36 6.87 -10.33
N ARG A 30 7.28 6.21 -11.06
CA ARG A 30 7.72 6.70 -12.38
C ARG A 30 6.56 6.76 -13.37
N GLN A 31 5.71 5.73 -13.42
CA GLN A 31 4.52 5.74 -14.29
C GLN A 31 3.60 6.91 -13.96
N LEU A 32 3.37 7.23 -12.68
CA LEU A 32 2.61 8.42 -12.27
C LEU A 32 3.22 9.71 -12.84
N THR A 33 4.54 9.87 -12.73
CA THR A 33 5.23 11.05 -13.29
C THR A 33 5.17 11.11 -14.82
N THR A 34 5.37 9.99 -15.51
CA THR A 34 5.28 9.90 -16.98
C THR A 34 3.89 10.25 -17.49
N ARG A 35 2.84 9.82 -16.77
CA ARG A 35 1.44 10.12 -17.09
C ARG A 35 1.00 11.50 -16.59
N LYS A 36 1.90 12.29 -15.99
CA LYS A 36 1.65 13.64 -15.45
C LYS A 36 0.65 13.70 -14.29
N HIS A 37 0.48 12.59 -13.57
CA HIS A 37 -0.35 12.54 -12.37
C HIS A 37 0.37 13.01 -11.10
N ALA A 38 1.70 13.21 -11.16
CA ALA A 38 2.49 13.72 -10.05
C ALA A 38 3.71 14.49 -10.55
N GLU A 39 4.39 15.19 -9.65
CA GLU A 39 5.59 15.95 -10.02
C GLU A 39 6.73 15.05 -10.50
N PRO A 40 7.53 15.48 -11.50
CA PRO A 40 8.69 14.71 -11.99
C PRO A 40 9.69 14.32 -10.90
N SER A 41 9.76 15.11 -9.82
CA SER A 41 10.65 14.88 -8.68
C SER A 41 10.29 13.64 -7.86
N LEU A 42 9.04 13.16 -7.92
CA LEU A 42 8.49 12.11 -7.06
C LEU A 42 9.32 10.81 -7.08
N ASN A 43 9.72 10.35 -8.27
CA ASN A 43 10.47 9.09 -8.43
C ASN A 43 11.77 9.09 -7.59
N ASN A 44 12.42 10.24 -7.46
CA ASN A 44 13.67 10.36 -6.70
C ASN A 44 13.45 10.63 -5.20
N ARG A 45 12.21 10.90 -4.79
CA ARG A 45 11.86 11.22 -3.40
C ARG A 45 11.43 10.01 -2.59
N PHE A 46 11.17 8.85 -3.22
CA PHE A 46 10.97 7.61 -2.47
C PHE A 46 12.30 7.07 -1.93
N THR A 47 12.53 7.32 -0.65
CA THR A 47 13.81 7.12 0.06
C THR A 47 13.56 6.55 1.46
N TYR A 48 14.61 6.36 2.24
CA TYR A 48 14.51 5.88 3.61
C TYR A 48 15.31 6.70 4.62
N LEU A 49 14.86 6.67 5.87
CA LEU A 49 15.63 7.07 7.04
C LEU A 49 15.94 5.83 7.88
N LYS A 50 17.15 5.76 8.43
CA LYS A 50 17.48 4.73 9.42
C LYS A 50 16.91 5.16 10.77
N ASN A 51 16.06 4.32 11.36
CA ASN A 51 15.58 4.51 12.70
C ASN A 51 16.66 4.05 13.69
N SER A 52 17.24 4.98 14.45
CA SER A 52 18.33 4.69 15.39
C SER A 52 17.89 3.87 16.60
N GLU A 53 16.61 3.95 16.98
CA GLU A 53 16.07 3.24 18.15
C GLU A 53 15.78 1.77 17.83
N THR A 54 15.25 1.50 16.63
CA THR A 54 14.85 0.14 16.23
C THR A 54 15.86 -0.54 15.32
N GLY A 55 16.79 0.21 14.73
CA GLY A 55 17.71 -0.27 13.69
C GLY A 55 17.04 -0.51 12.33
N LEU A 56 15.74 -0.23 12.20
CA LEU A 56 14.95 -0.46 10.98
C LEU A 56 15.09 0.69 9.98
N ARG A 57 14.56 0.48 8.78
CA ARG A 57 14.47 1.50 7.72
C ARG A 57 13.03 1.93 7.52
N ASP A 58 12.80 3.23 7.71
CA ASP A 58 11.52 3.90 7.44
C ASP A 58 11.59 4.43 6.01
N TRP A 59 10.95 3.74 5.06
CA TRP A 59 10.80 4.18 3.67
C TRP A 59 9.59 5.08 3.52
N TYR A 60 9.73 6.17 2.76
CA TYR A 60 8.69 7.18 2.58
C TYR A 60 8.93 8.04 1.34
N ILE A 61 7.92 8.81 0.93
CA ILE A 61 8.07 9.89 -0.06
C ILE A 61 8.56 11.13 0.66
N ALA A 62 9.79 11.57 0.39
CA ALA A 62 10.34 12.78 0.97
C ALA A 62 9.69 14.06 0.41
N ALA A 63 9.71 15.12 1.21
CA ALA A 63 9.33 16.44 0.77
C ALA A 63 10.31 16.96 -0.31
N PRO A 64 9.83 17.73 -1.30
CA PRO A 64 10.71 18.49 -2.18
C PRO A 64 11.46 19.53 -1.32
N ARG A 65 12.80 19.41 -1.28
CA ARG A 65 13.78 20.24 -0.53
C ARG A 65 13.16 21.37 0.32
N SER A 66 12.64 21.03 1.51
CA SER A 66 12.20 22.01 2.52
C SER A 66 11.94 21.34 3.88
N GLY A 67 12.02 22.12 4.96
CA GLY A 67 12.04 21.72 6.37
C GLY A 67 10.76 21.13 6.96
N VAL A 68 9.93 20.45 6.16
CA VAL A 68 8.81 19.63 6.64
C VAL A 68 9.36 18.31 7.17
N LYS A 69 8.83 17.83 8.30
CA LYS A 69 9.24 16.53 8.85
C LYS A 69 8.96 15.43 7.84
N ALA A 70 10.00 14.66 7.51
CA ALA A 70 9.98 13.55 6.55
C ALA A 70 8.79 12.57 6.70
N LYS A 71 8.33 12.34 7.94
CA LYS A 71 7.27 11.37 8.26
C LYS A 71 5.84 11.84 7.97
N GLU A 72 5.65 13.13 7.72
CA GLU A 72 4.33 13.76 7.55
C GLU A 72 4.08 14.19 6.10
N TRP A 73 4.98 13.83 5.18
CA TRP A 73 4.88 14.27 3.80
C TRP A 73 3.95 13.39 2.97
N SER A 74 3.10 14.04 2.18
CA SER A 74 2.22 13.44 1.19
C SER A 74 2.39 14.15 -0.15
N GLU A 75 2.33 13.39 -1.24
CA GLU A 75 2.53 13.87 -2.61
C GLU A 75 1.20 14.31 -3.24
N PRO A 76 1.06 15.57 -3.68
CA PRO A 76 -0.09 15.98 -4.48
C PRO A 76 -0.21 15.14 -5.75
N LEU A 77 -1.42 14.65 -6.01
CA LEU A 77 -1.76 13.99 -7.25
C LEU A 77 -2.61 14.92 -8.13
N HIS A 78 -2.44 14.82 -9.44
CA HIS A 78 -3.09 15.68 -10.43
C HIS A 78 -3.74 14.85 -11.53
N GLN A 79 -4.72 15.46 -12.22
CA GLN A 79 -5.35 14.88 -13.42
C GLN A 79 -5.84 13.44 -13.18
N LEU A 80 -6.46 13.17 -12.03
CA LEU A 80 -6.86 11.81 -11.65
C LEU A 80 -8.13 11.36 -12.40
N ALA A 81 -9.29 11.70 -11.86
CA ALA A 81 -10.59 11.55 -12.50
C ALA A 81 -11.28 12.94 -12.54
N PRO A 82 -12.19 13.20 -13.50
CA PRO A 82 -12.84 14.50 -13.63
C PRO A 82 -13.62 14.97 -12.39
N ASP A 83 -14.05 14.03 -11.56
CA ASP A 83 -14.80 14.26 -10.32
C ASP A 83 -13.91 14.35 -9.07
N ILE A 84 -12.58 14.28 -9.21
CA ILE A 84 -11.61 14.46 -8.12
C ILE A 84 -11.01 15.87 -8.19
N ALA A 85 -11.31 16.70 -7.19
CA ALA A 85 -10.82 18.07 -7.10
C ALA A 85 -9.37 18.14 -6.60
N GLU A 86 -9.04 17.33 -5.60
CA GLU A 86 -7.71 17.24 -5.01
C GLU A 86 -7.48 15.83 -4.48
N ALA A 87 -6.21 15.40 -4.50
CA ALA A 87 -5.80 14.15 -3.91
C ALA A 87 -4.32 14.20 -3.52
N ARG A 88 -3.93 13.41 -2.53
CA ARG A 88 -2.57 13.31 -2.01
C ARG A 88 -2.23 11.87 -1.70
N LEU A 89 -1.07 11.41 -2.17
CA LEU A 89 -0.51 10.09 -1.94
C LEU A 89 0.46 10.10 -0.76
N THR A 90 0.22 9.25 0.23
CA THR A 90 1.14 8.92 1.30
C THR A 90 1.58 7.46 1.16
N LEU A 91 2.88 7.23 1.28
CA LEU A 91 3.47 5.91 1.21
C LEU A 91 4.49 5.75 2.33
N LEU A 92 4.34 4.71 3.14
CA LEU A 92 5.24 4.36 4.23
C LEU A 92 5.52 2.86 4.20
N ALA A 93 6.78 2.46 4.32
CA ALA A 93 7.13 1.05 4.52
C ALA A 93 8.24 0.92 5.56
N LEU A 94 8.09 -0.03 6.47
CA LEU A 94 9.09 -0.33 7.50
C LEU A 94 9.77 -1.65 7.17
N THR A 95 11.08 -1.65 6.99
CA THR A 95 11.86 -2.87 6.70
C THR A 95 13.03 -3.08 7.65
N ASP A 96 13.57 -4.29 7.64
CA ASP A 96 14.90 -4.54 8.19
C ASP A 96 16.01 -3.83 7.38
N THR A 97 17.25 -3.94 7.88
CA THR A 97 18.43 -3.29 7.29
C THR A 97 18.82 -3.86 5.92
N SER A 98 18.45 -5.11 5.61
CA SER A 98 18.68 -5.73 4.30
C SER A 98 17.55 -5.47 3.31
N ASN A 99 16.46 -4.81 3.72
CA ASN A 99 15.20 -4.70 2.97
C ASN A 99 14.63 -6.06 2.57
N THR A 100 14.83 -7.10 3.38
CA THR A 100 14.27 -8.42 3.10
C THR A 100 12.88 -8.53 3.72
N ARG A 101 12.77 -8.20 5.00
CA ARG A 101 11.52 -8.33 5.75
C ARG A 101 10.72 -7.03 5.75
N LEU A 102 9.41 -7.17 5.53
CA LEU A 102 8.44 -6.09 5.62
C LEU A 102 7.72 -6.13 6.98
N GLY A 103 8.00 -5.12 7.80
CA GLY A 103 7.40 -4.95 9.12
C GLY A 103 6.03 -4.30 9.06
N LYS A 104 5.92 -3.20 8.32
CA LYS A 104 4.69 -2.43 8.09
C LYS A 104 4.65 -1.88 6.67
N LEU A 105 3.45 -1.69 6.12
CA LEU A 105 3.21 -0.96 4.88
C LEU A 105 1.97 -0.09 5.05
N SER A 106 2.01 1.13 4.54
CA SER A 106 0.86 2.01 4.42
C SER A 106 0.90 2.66 3.04
N VAL A 107 -0.14 2.42 2.25
CA VAL A 107 -0.43 3.16 1.02
C VAL A 107 -1.73 3.89 1.27
N MET A 108 -1.77 5.19 1.05
CA MET A 108 -2.94 6.00 1.33
C MET A 108 -3.10 7.12 0.33
N ILE A 109 -4.31 7.29 -0.18
CA ILE A 109 -4.72 8.40 -1.04
C ILE A 109 -5.88 9.09 -0.35
N GLU A 110 -5.68 10.34 0.01
CA GLU A 110 -6.71 11.19 0.61
C GLU A 110 -7.02 12.33 -0.33
N GLY A 111 -8.27 12.74 -0.41
CA GLY A 111 -8.66 13.78 -1.34
C GLY A 111 -10.07 14.28 -1.13
N LYS A 112 -10.54 15.02 -2.13
CA LYS A 112 -11.89 15.57 -2.15
C LYS A 112 -12.47 15.42 -3.55
N SER A 113 -13.65 14.81 -3.61
CA SER A 113 -14.48 14.79 -4.80
C SER A 113 -15.19 16.13 -4.98
N VAL A 114 -15.40 16.52 -6.23
CA VAL A 114 -16.19 17.70 -6.62
C VAL A 114 -17.63 17.58 -6.11
N THR A 115 -18.20 16.37 -6.13
CA THR A 115 -19.62 16.13 -5.81
C THR A 115 -19.83 15.44 -4.47
N SER A 116 -18.93 14.55 -4.08
CA SER A 116 -19.18 13.58 -3.00
C SER A 116 -18.48 13.93 -1.68
N GLY A 117 -17.70 15.01 -1.65
CA GLY A 117 -16.97 15.44 -0.45
C GLY A 117 -15.62 14.74 -0.28
N PRO A 118 -15.05 14.73 0.94
CA PRO A 118 -13.75 14.12 1.19
C PRO A 118 -13.80 12.60 0.96
N PHE A 119 -12.66 12.02 0.60
CA PHE A 119 -12.48 10.58 0.50
C PHE A 119 -11.09 10.14 0.96
N VAL A 120 -11.01 8.87 1.32
CA VAL A 120 -9.80 8.14 1.68
C VAL A 120 -9.84 6.77 1.02
N VAL A 121 -8.73 6.38 0.39
CA VAL A 121 -8.43 5.03 -0.07
C VAL A 121 -7.11 4.62 0.56
N ALA A 122 -7.10 3.62 1.43
CA ALA A 122 -5.90 3.20 2.11
C ALA A 122 -5.77 1.68 2.18
N ALA A 123 -4.54 1.18 2.17
CA ALA A 123 -4.21 -0.20 2.44
C ALA A 123 -3.04 -0.28 3.43
N HIS A 124 -3.20 -1.08 4.49
CA HIS A 124 -2.24 -1.16 5.57
C HIS A 124 -1.89 -2.61 5.89
N LEU A 125 -0.59 -2.91 5.91
CA LEU A 125 -0.03 -4.11 6.53
C LEU A 125 0.52 -3.72 7.90
N ASP A 126 -0.13 -4.20 8.97
CA ASP A 126 0.26 -3.94 10.34
C ASP A 126 1.24 -4.98 10.89
N ASP A 127 1.95 -4.61 11.95
CA ASP A 127 2.92 -5.49 12.60
C ASP A 127 2.26 -6.58 13.45
N ARG A 128 0.99 -6.40 13.85
CA ARG A 128 0.23 -7.30 14.72
C ARG A 128 -1.24 -7.32 14.32
N HIS A 129 -1.87 -8.47 14.48
CA HIS A 129 -3.32 -8.58 14.40
C HIS A 129 -3.93 -7.90 15.62
N MET A 130 -4.94 -7.05 15.43
CA MET A 130 -5.64 -6.38 16.53
C MET A 130 -7.15 -6.72 16.47
N GLY A 131 -7.88 -6.59 17.56
CA GLY A 131 -9.31 -6.94 17.59
C GLY A 131 -9.62 -8.45 17.49
N SER A 132 -10.90 -8.81 17.67
CA SER A 132 -11.41 -10.19 17.67
C SER A 132 -12.54 -10.39 16.64
N GLY A 133 -12.70 -11.61 16.13
CA GLY A 133 -13.76 -12.00 15.18
C GLY A 133 -13.39 -11.95 13.70
N ALA A 134 -14.35 -12.26 12.82
CA ALA A 134 -14.17 -12.26 11.35
C ALA A 134 -13.96 -10.86 10.75
N CYS A 135 -14.39 -9.82 11.48
CA CYS A 135 -14.11 -8.41 11.22
C CYS A 135 -13.00 -7.85 12.13
N GLY A 136 -12.21 -8.73 12.76
CA GLY A 136 -11.00 -8.34 13.49
C GLY A 136 -10.05 -7.56 12.59
N HIS A 137 -9.16 -6.77 13.17
CA HIS A 137 -8.19 -5.95 12.46
C HIS A 137 -7.16 -6.86 11.77
N SER A 138 -7.55 -7.34 10.59
CA SER A 138 -6.72 -8.23 9.78
C SER A 138 -5.38 -7.57 9.48
N LEU A 139 -4.33 -8.38 9.44
CA LEU A 139 -2.96 -7.89 9.29
C LEU A 139 -2.82 -7.02 8.05
N PHE A 140 -3.45 -7.43 6.95
CA PHE A 140 -3.49 -6.64 5.72
C PHE A 140 -4.94 -6.32 5.35
N HIS A 141 -5.29 -5.04 5.38
CA HIS A 141 -6.65 -4.57 5.19
C HIS A 141 -6.66 -3.25 4.42
N CYS A 142 -7.82 -2.88 3.91
CA CYS A 142 -8.05 -1.57 3.31
C CYS A 142 -9.20 -0.79 3.94
N HIS A 143 -9.18 0.50 3.64
CA HIS A 143 -10.21 1.49 3.97
C HIS A 143 -10.60 2.22 2.69
N VAL A 144 -11.90 2.34 2.43
CA VAL A 144 -12.46 3.17 1.36
C VAL A 144 -13.68 3.88 1.93
N GLY A 145 -13.67 5.21 1.94
CA GLY A 145 -14.77 5.97 2.54
C GLY A 145 -14.45 7.46 2.70
N PRO A 146 -15.31 8.22 3.40
CA PRO A 146 -15.16 9.67 3.53
C PRO A 146 -14.04 10.10 4.49
N SER A 147 -13.70 9.28 5.49
CA SER A 147 -12.54 9.47 6.38
C SER A 147 -12.24 8.19 7.18
N PHE A 148 -11.12 8.15 7.91
CA PHE A 148 -10.81 7.08 8.88
C PHE A 148 -11.68 7.12 10.14
N GLU A 149 -12.27 8.27 10.43
CA GLU A 149 -13.02 8.52 11.67
C GLU A 149 -14.52 8.31 11.50
N THR A 150 -15.00 8.21 10.25
CA THR A 150 -16.41 8.03 9.94
C THR A 150 -16.84 6.58 10.18
N PRO A 151 -17.77 6.31 11.12
CA PRO A 151 -18.29 4.97 11.33
C PRO A 151 -19.29 4.57 10.22
N PRO A 152 -19.41 3.27 9.89
CA PRO A 152 -18.51 2.21 10.33
C PRO A 152 -17.15 2.36 9.64
N ALA A 153 -16.06 2.29 10.41
CA ALA A 153 -14.71 2.18 9.87
C ALA A 153 -14.55 0.76 9.28
N VAL A 154 -15.20 0.52 8.13
CA VAL A 154 -15.22 -0.79 7.48
C VAL A 154 -13.82 -1.07 6.96
N ARG A 155 -13.13 -1.98 7.64
CA ARG A 155 -11.86 -2.53 7.21
C ARG A 155 -12.14 -3.80 6.44
N VAL A 156 -11.84 -3.79 5.15
CA VAL A 156 -12.01 -4.97 4.31
C VAL A 156 -10.68 -5.73 4.26
N PRO A 157 -10.64 -7.03 4.57
CA PRO A 157 -9.43 -7.84 4.41
C PRO A 157 -8.96 -7.79 2.96
N LEU A 158 -7.65 -7.62 2.76
CA LEU A 158 -7.04 -7.71 1.44
C LEU A 158 -6.24 -9.02 1.29
N PRO A 159 -6.21 -9.62 0.08
CA PRO A 159 -5.24 -10.67 -0.21
C PRO A 159 -3.82 -10.14 0.00
N ALA A 160 -2.87 -11.04 0.29
CA ALA A 160 -1.48 -10.64 0.43
C ALA A 160 -0.93 -10.05 -0.89
N LEU A 161 -0.72 -8.73 -0.91
CA LEU A 161 -0.16 -8.00 -2.05
C LEU A 161 1.23 -7.50 -1.69
N ARG A 162 2.15 -7.62 -2.65
CA ARG A 162 3.46 -6.96 -2.55
C ARG A 162 3.31 -5.44 -2.54
N PRO A 163 4.23 -4.70 -1.91
CA PRO A 163 4.16 -3.23 -1.81
C PRO A 163 3.78 -2.47 -3.08
N ALA A 164 4.35 -2.83 -4.24
CA ALA A 164 4.00 -2.17 -5.51
C ALA A 164 2.58 -2.48 -5.98
N ALA A 165 2.13 -3.73 -5.84
CA ALA A 165 0.76 -4.12 -6.15
C ALA A 165 -0.25 -3.45 -5.19
N THR A 166 0.12 -3.23 -3.94
CA THR A 166 -0.69 -2.44 -3.00
C THR A 166 -0.86 -0.99 -3.46
N LEU A 167 0.22 -0.38 -3.99
CA LEU A 167 0.16 0.96 -4.57
C LEU A 167 -0.69 0.99 -5.84
N GLU A 168 -0.50 0.03 -6.75
CA GLU A 168 -1.30 -0.09 -7.97
C GLU A 168 -2.79 -0.31 -7.67
N TRP A 169 -3.12 -1.11 -6.65
CA TRP A 169 -4.49 -1.28 -6.18
C TRP A 169 -5.09 0.06 -5.72
N ALA A 170 -4.41 0.80 -4.84
CA ALA A 170 -4.93 2.08 -4.36
C ALA A 170 -5.13 3.09 -5.51
N LEU A 171 -4.19 3.12 -6.46
CA LEU A 171 -4.29 3.96 -7.66
C LEU A 171 -5.46 3.56 -8.55
N SER A 172 -5.72 2.26 -8.75
CA SER A 172 -6.84 1.78 -9.57
C SER A 172 -8.22 2.19 -9.07
N VAL A 173 -8.34 2.53 -7.77
CA VAL A 173 -9.60 3.03 -7.20
C VAL A 173 -9.88 4.48 -7.60
N VAL A 174 -8.83 5.28 -7.85
CA VAL A 174 -8.95 6.74 -8.09
C VAL A 174 -8.56 7.16 -9.52
N LEU A 175 -7.93 6.28 -10.30
CA LEU A 175 -7.52 6.51 -11.67
C LEU A 175 -8.23 5.50 -12.59
N PRO A 176 -9.25 5.92 -13.36
CA PRO A 176 -10.02 5.03 -14.23
C PRO A 176 -9.15 4.27 -15.26
N ASP A 177 -8.13 4.93 -15.82
CA ASP A 177 -7.21 4.34 -16.80
C ASP A 177 -6.00 3.63 -16.16
N TRP A 178 -6.05 3.41 -14.85
CA TRP A 178 -5.04 2.67 -14.11
C TRP A 178 -5.50 1.25 -13.90
N GLU A 179 -5.39 0.45 -14.95
CA GLU A 179 -5.47 -1.00 -14.78
C GLU A 179 -4.28 -1.43 -13.92
N PRO A 180 -4.51 -2.12 -12.79
CA PRO A 180 -3.41 -2.79 -12.12
C PRO A 180 -2.75 -3.70 -13.16
N VAL A 181 -1.41 -3.81 -13.11
CA VAL A 181 -0.72 -4.86 -13.87
C VAL A 181 -1.47 -6.17 -13.58
N PRO A 182 -1.58 -7.15 -14.51
CA PRO A 182 -2.13 -8.47 -14.19
C PRO A 182 -1.58 -8.94 -12.84
N TRP A 183 -2.24 -9.87 -12.16
CA TRP A 183 -2.02 -10.14 -10.74
C TRP A 183 -0.87 -11.15 -10.38
N PRO A 184 0.26 -11.34 -11.11
CA PRO A 184 1.24 -12.37 -10.73
C PRO A 184 1.99 -12.02 -9.43
N ASP A 185 1.80 -10.81 -8.87
CA ASP A 185 2.36 -10.38 -7.58
C ASP A 185 1.44 -10.66 -6.37
N VAL A 186 0.29 -11.30 -6.59
CA VAL A 186 -0.49 -11.89 -5.48
C VAL A 186 0.34 -13.02 -4.88
N VAL A 187 0.64 -12.91 -3.58
CA VAL A 187 1.37 -13.96 -2.88
C VAL A 187 0.40 -15.12 -2.63
N VAL A 188 0.34 -16.07 -3.57
CA VAL A 188 -0.45 -17.29 -3.43
C VAL A 188 0.37 -18.33 -2.67
N ASP A 189 -0.17 -18.83 -1.56
CA ASP A 189 0.39 -20.01 -0.91
C ASP A 189 -0.03 -21.27 -1.69
N THR A 190 0.93 -21.96 -2.29
CA THR A 190 0.68 -23.08 -3.22
C THR A 190 0.80 -24.45 -2.56
N GLU A 191 1.06 -24.52 -1.25
CA GLU A 191 1.31 -25.80 -0.56
C GLU A 191 0.13 -26.78 -0.63
N ARG A 192 -1.10 -26.30 -0.82
CA ARG A 192 -2.29 -27.17 -0.97
C ARG A 192 -2.52 -27.72 -2.38
N ARG A 193 -2.15 -26.98 -3.44
CA ARG A 193 -2.32 -27.45 -4.83
C ARG A 193 -1.38 -28.62 -5.16
N ARG A 194 -0.16 -28.60 -4.60
CA ARG A 194 0.78 -29.74 -4.69
C ARG A 194 0.29 -30.95 -3.91
N ALA A 195 -0.33 -30.77 -2.75
CA ALA A 195 -0.91 -31.86 -1.97
C ALA A 195 -2.17 -32.49 -2.61
N GLN A 196 -2.83 -31.77 -3.53
CA GLN A 196 -4.04 -32.24 -4.23
C GLN A 196 -3.78 -32.66 -5.69
N GLY A 197 -2.52 -32.70 -6.15
CA GLY A 197 -2.17 -33.21 -7.48
C GLY A 197 -2.70 -32.40 -8.66
N LEU A 198 -3.15 -31.16 -8.45
CA LEU A 198 -3.62 -30.28 -9.52
C LEU A 198 -2.47 -29.40 -10.00
N THR A 199 -1.74 -29.88 -11.02
CA THR A 199 -0.85 -29.07 -11.84
C THR A 199 -1.66 -28.23 -12.82
N THR A 200 -1.23 -26.98 -13.03
CA THR A 200 -1.75 -26.04 -14.04
C THR A 200 -1.69 -26.62 -15.44
#